data_AF-A0A2D8XG65-F1
#
_entry.id   AF-A0A2D8XG65-F1
#
_cell.length_a   1.000
_cell.length_b   1.000
_cell.length_c   1.000
_cell.angle_alpha   90.00
_cell.angle_beta   90.00
_cell.angle_gamma   90.00
#
_symmetry.space_group_name_H-M   'P 1'
#
loop_
_entity.id
_entity.type
_entity.pdbx_description
1 polymer ?
#
loop_
_entity_poly.entity_id
_entity_poly.type
_entity_poly.pdbx_seq_one_letter_code
_entity_poly.pdbx_strand_id
1 'polypeptide(L)'
;MNFTFRPIVPAGRQLIDKLFLDEAYRSKGGGAKIMHFANSQAKELGLACLYLEGTETNTRARGIYERRGFAPTGHMPMSKRTAP
;
A
#
# COMPACT_ATOMS: atom_id res chain seq x y z
N MET A 1 20.75 4.35 -19.51
CA MET A 1 20.26 5.34 -18.52
C MET A 1 19.09 4.70 -17.80
N ASN A 2 19.25 4.29 -16.54
CA ASN A 2 18.19 3.61 -15.79
C ASN A 2 17.38 4.64 -15.02
N PHE A 3 16.11 4.81 -15.39
CA PHE A 3 15.15 5.56 -14.62
C PHE A 3 14.43 4.62 -13.67
N THR A 4 14.75 4.68 -12.37
CA THR A 4 13.92 4.05 -11.35
C THR A 4 12.85 5.05 -10.95
N PHE A 5 11.62 4.84 -11.44
CA PHE A 5 10.46 5.60 -10.99
C PHE A 5 10.13 5.20 -9.55
N ARG A 6 10.71 5.92 -8.59
CA ARG A 6 10.23 5.89 -7.21
C ARG A 6 9.13 6.94 -7.11
N PRO A 7 7.99 6.64 -6.46
CA PRO A 7 7.01 7.66 -6.16
C PRO A 7 7.67 8.76 -5.34
N ILE A 8 7.45 10.02 -5.73
CA ILE A 8 7.89 11.18 -4.94
C ILE A 8 6.96 11.24 -3.74
N VAL A 9 7.38 10.63 -2.64
CA VAL A 9 6.66 10.67 -1.37
C VAL A 9 7.23 11.82 -0.55
N PRO A 10 6.40 12.72 0.04
CA PRO A 10 6.92 13.82 0.84
C PRO A 10 7.76 13.32 2.02
N ALA A 11 8.67 14.15 2.54
CA ALA A 11 9.54 13.78 3.65
C ALA A 11 8.75 13.21 4.85
N GLY A 12 9.29 12.15 5.45
CA GLY A 12 8.66 11.44 6.58
C GLY A 12 7.47 10.55 6.20
N ARG A 13 7.23 10.33 4.90
CA ARG A 13 6.14 9.46 4.42
C ARG A 13 6.72 8.34 3.54
N GLN A 14 6.04 7.19 3.50
CA GLN A 14 6.39 6.07 2.61
C GLN A 14 5.16 5.46 1.95
N LEU A 15 5.36 4.84 0.78
CA LEU A 15 4.34 4.09 0.05
C LEU A 15 4.61 2.58 0.16
N ILE A 16 3.59 1.81 0.49
CA ILE A 16 3.55 0.37 0.24
C ILE A 16 3.22 0.18 -1.24
N ASP A 17 4.25 0.00 -2.06
CA ASP A 17 4.12 -0.09 -3.53
C ASP A 17 3.36 -1.36 -3.95
N LYS A 18 3.76 -2.52 -3.41
CA LYS A 18 3.14 -3.82 -3.74
C LYS A 18 2.95 -4.68 -2.52
N LEU A 19 1.72 -5.18 -2.36
CA LEU A 19 1.37 -6.20 -1.41
C LEU A 19 0.64 -7.32 -2.15
N PHE A 20 1.23 -8.51 -2.17
CA PHE A 20 0.63 -9.69 -2.77
C PHE A 20 0.77 -10.88 -1.83
N LEU A 21 -0.29 -11.68 -1.76
CA LEU A 21 -0.27 -12.98 -1.10
C LEU A 21 -0.74 -14.02 -2.11
N ASP A 22 0.04 -15.08 -2.19
CA ASP A 22 -0.33 -16.29 -2.91
C ASP A 22 -1.65 -16.86 -2.36
N GLU A 23 -2.46 -17.44 -3.23
CA GLU A 23 -3.80 -17.92 -2.92
C GLU A 23 -3.83 -18.92 -1.76
N ALA A 24 -2.83 -19.80 -1.69
CA ALA A 24 -2.71 -20.78 -0.61
C ALA A 24 -2.57 -20.13 0.78
N TYR A 25 -2.19 -18.85 0.85
CA TYR A 25 -1.96 -18.10 2.08
C TYR A 25 -3.03 -17.02 2.35
N ARG A 26 -3.98 -16.83 1.43
CA ARG A 26 -5.11 -15.91 1.64
C ARG A 26 -6.07 -16.45 2.70
N SER A 27 -6.84 -15.56 3.31
CA SER A 27 -7.86 -15.83 4.35
C SER A 27 -7.31 -16.43 5.66
N LYS A 28 -5.99 -16.62 5.78
CA LYS A 28 -5.32 -17.16 6.97
C LYS A 28 -4.71 -16.07 7.86
N GLY A 29 -5.16 -14.83 7.71
CA GLY A 29 -4.64 -13.68 8.46
C GLY A 29 -3.27 -13.16 7.99
N GLY A 30 -2.71 -13.64 6.87
CA GLY A 30 -1.41 -13.17 6.37
C GLY A 30 -1.36 -11.66 6.10
N GLY A 31 -2.37 -11.13 5.39
CA GLY A 31 -2.40 -9.70 5.07
C GLY A 31 -2.48 -8.82 6.33
N ALA A 32 -3.21 -9.30 7.35
CA ALA A 32 -3.29 -8.65 8.64
C ALA A 32 -1.94 -8.56 9.35
N LYS A 33 -1.15 -9.64 9.31
CA LYS A 33 0.21 -9.70 9.90
C LYS A 33 1.18 -8.79 9.16
N ILE A 34 1.15 -8.79 7.83
CA ILE A 34 2.02 -7.92 7.02
C ILE A 34 1.72 -6.45 7.29
N MET A 35 0.44 -6.05 7.33
CA MET A 35 0.08 -4.66 7.63
C MET A 35 0.47 -4.25 9.06
N HIS A 36 0.39 -5.16 10.03
CA HIS A 36 0.88 -4.90 11.38
C HIS A 36 2.40 -4.67 11.39
N PHE A 37 3.16 -5.54 10.72
CA PHE A 37 4.60 -5.38 10.56
C PHE A 37 4.97 -4.05 9.91
N ALA A 38 4.31 -3.69 8.79
CA ALA A 38 4.56 -2.43 8.10
C ALA A 38 4.34 -1.22 9.01
N ASN A 39 3.27 -1.23 9.81
CA ASN A 39 3.00 -0.16 10.78
C ASN A 39 4.06 -0.08 11.88
N SER A 40 4.52 -1.22 12.41
CA SER A 40 5.60 -1.25 13.41
C SER A 40 6.91 -0.69 12.83
N GLN A 41 7.30 -1.15 11.63
CA GLN A 41 8.48 -0.62 10.93
C GLN A 41 8.38 0.89 10.69
N ALA A 42 7.21 1.39 10.30
CA ALA A 42 7.03 2.83 10.07
C ALA A 42 7.21 3.66 11.33
N LYS A 43 6.73 3.16 12.47
CA LYS A 43 6.95 3.81 13.78
C LYS A 43 8.43 3.82 14.16
N GLU A 44 9.12 2.69 13.99
CA GLU A 44 10.56 2.58 14.28
C GLU A 44 11.40 3.53 13.41
N LEU A 45 11.01 3.70 12.15
CA LEU A 45 11.66 4.61 11.21
C LEU A 45 11.26 6.09 11.41
N GLY A 46 10.41 6.40 12.39
CA GLY A 46 9.94 7.78 12.63
C GLY A 46 9.10 8.35 11.50
N LEU A 47 8.43 7.50 10.70
CA LEU A 47 7.58 7.95 9.61
C LEU A 47 6.29 8.55 10.17
N ALA A 48 5.94 9.72 9.65
CA ALA A 48 4.68 10.40 9.95
C ALA A 48 3.48 9.72 9.28
N CYS A 49 3.67 9.02 8.15
CA CYS A 49 2.57 8.40 7.44
C CYS A 49 2.99 7.24 6.52
N LEU A 50 2.14 6.21 6.45
CA LEU A 50 2.19 5.16 5.45
C LEU A 50 1.03 5.33 4.45
N TYR A 51 1.37 5.29 3.17
CA TYR A 51 0.42 5.28 2.06
C TYR A 51 0.33 3.88 1.47
N LEU A 52 -0.82 3.60 0.87
CA LEU A 52 -1.00 2.48 -0.04
C LEU A 52 -1.94 2.93 -1.15
N GLU A 53 -1.79 2.30 -2.31
CA GLU A 53 -2.74 2.43 -3.40
C GLU A 53 -3.60 1.16 -3.45
N GLY A 54 -4.90 1.35 -3.67
CA GLY A 54 -5.85 0.26 -3.79
C GLY A 54 -7.02 0.67 -4.66
N THR A 55 -7.66 -0.28 -5.30
CA THR A 55 -8.87 -0.04 -6.09
C THR A 55 -10.10 -0.14 -5.19
N GLU A 56 -11.12 0.68 -5.45
CA GLU A 56 -12.39 0.64 -4.70
C GLU A 56 -13.08 -0.74 -4.79
N THR A 57 -12.88 -1.43 -5.91
CA THR A 57 -13.43 -2.77 -6.18
C THR A 57 -12.78 -3.87 -5.35
N ASN A 58 -11.60 -3.65 -4.77
CA ASN A 58 -10.91 -4.64 -3.93
C ASN A 58 -11.41 -4.56 -2.48
N THR A 59 -12.70 -4.86 -2.29
CA THR A 59 -13.40 -4.77 -0.99
C THR A 59 -12.71 -5.56 0.11
N ARG A 60 -12.11 -6.71 -0.25
CA ARG A 60 -11.35 -7.55 0.67
C ARG A 60 -10.11 -6.85 1.20
N ALA A 61 -9.27 -6.28 0.32
CA ALA A 61 -8.07 -5.57 0.74
C ALA A 61 -8.45 -4.29 1.52
N ARG A 62 -9.46 -3.57 1.03
CA ARG A 62 -10.01 -2.38 1.70
C ARG A 62 -10.43 -2.67 3.14
N GLY A 63 -11.15 -3.76 3.39
CA GLY A 63 -11.52 -4.16 4.76
C GLY A 63 -10.33 -4.50 5.67
N ILE A 64 -9.19 -4.95 5.11
CA ILE A 64 -7.95 -5.13 5.89
C ILE A 64 -7.36 -3.77 6.26
N TYR A 65 -7.35 -2.83 5.33
CA TYR A 65 -6.77 -1.50 5.49
C TYR A 65 -7.59 -0.65 6.48
N GLU A 66 -8.90 -0.54 6.29
CA GLU A 66 -9.79 0.27 7.12
C GLU A 66 -9.78 -0.17 8.59
N ARG A 67 -9.83 -1.49 8.85
CA ARG A 67 -9.71 -2.06 10.21
C ARG A 67 -8.37 -1.74 10.90
N ARG A 68 -7.38 -1.23 10.17
CA ARG A 68 -6.04 -0.86 10.65
C ARG A 68 -5.79 0.64 10.62
N GLY A 69 -6.84 1.44 10.41
CA GLY A 69 -6.77 2.90 10.48
C GLY A 69 -6.32 3.57 9.18
N PHE A 70 -6.21 2.84 8.07
CA PHE A 70 -6.07 3.48 6.76
C PHE A 70 -7.41 4.07 6.35
N ALA A 71 -7.38 5.30 5.84
CA ALA A 71 -8.55 5.99 5.32
C ALA A 71 -8.33 6.40 3.86
N PRO A 72 -9.38 6.42 3.02
CA PRO A 72 -9.28 6.96 1.66
C PRO A 72 -8.82 8.43 1.70
N THR A 73 -7.85 8.77 0.84
CA THR A 73 -7.29 10.12 0.73
C THR A 73 -7.74 10.88 -0.53
N GLY A 74 -8.51 10.23 -1.42
CA GLY A 74 -9.03 10.84 -2.64
C GLY A 74 -8.05 10.91 -3.82
N HIS A 75 -6.94 10.19 -3.78
CA HIS A 75 -6.00 10.12 -4.90
C HIS A 75 -6.52 9.23 -6.05
N MET A 76 -6.37 9.72 -7.28
CA MET A 76 -6.77 9.02 -8.50
C MET A 76 -5.55 8.55 -9.30
N PRO A 77 -5.33 7.23 -9.48
CA PRO A 77 -4.26 6.76 -10.33
C PRO A 77 -4.54 7.14 -11.80
N MET A 78 -3.53 7.67 -12.47
CA MET A 78 -3.59 8.08 -13.88
C MET A 78 -2.71 7.14 -14.71
N SER A 79 -3.18 6.74 -15.89
CA SER A 79 -2.36 5.96 -16.83
C SER A 79 -2.52 6.48 -18.26
N LYS A 80 -1.48 6.29 -19.07
CA LYS A 80 -1.49 6.54 -20.51
C LYS A 80 -0.96 5.30 -21.21
N ARG A 81 -1.71 4.80 -22.19
CA ARG A 81 -1.23 3.73 -23.09
C ARG A 81 -0.08 4.29 -23.94
N THR A 82 1.08 3.66 -23.87
CA THR A 82 2.29 4.07 -24.62
C THR A 82 2.70 3.11 -25.73
N ALA A 83 2.07 1.93 -25.80
CA ALA A 83 2.25 0.93 -26.84
C ALA A 83 0.87 0.43 -27.33
N PRO A 84 0.73 -0.04 -28.58
CA PRO A 84 -0.52 -0.58 -29.12
C PRO A 84 -1.14 -1.64 -28.21
#